data_AF-A0A1C2Y3R1-F1
#
_entry.id   AF-A0A1C2Y3R1-F1
#
_cell.length_a   1.000
_cell.length_b   1.000
_cell.length_c   1.000
_cell.angle_alpha   90.00
_cell.angle_beta   90.00
_cell.angle_gamma   90.00
#
_symmetry.space_group_name_H-M   'P 1'
#
loop_
_entity.id
_entity.type
_entity.pdbx_description
1 polymer ?
#
loop_
_entity_poly.entity_id
_entity_poly.type
_entity_poly.pdbx_seq_one_letter_code
_entity_poly.pdbx_strand_id
1 'polypeptide(L)' 'MKNIQTRKTIALAMTAAYILFTGYCLVTGKNIPVEFTAIVGPVIGYYFGKSTALEMPEQK' A
#
# COMPACT_ATOMS: atom_id res chain seq x y z
N MET A 1 -15.30 -11.30 -10.51
CA MET A 1 -13.89 -11.71 -10.47
C MET A 1 -12.93 -10.75 -11.19
N LYS A 2 -13.20 -10.23 -12.39
CA LYS A 2 -12.28 -9.27 -13.06
C LYS A 2 -12.06 -7.94 -12.30
N ASN A 3 -13.12 -7.38 -11.70
CA ASN A 3 -13.06 -6.06 -11.06
C ASN A 3 -12.23 -6.01 -9.76
N ILE A 4 -12.16 -7.12 -8.99
CA ILE A 4 -11.39 -7.14 -7.73
C ILE A 4 -9.89 -7.14 -8.00
N GLN A 5 -9.47 -7.79 -9.08
CA GLN A 5 -8.07 -7.88 -9.49
C GLN A 5 -7.57 -6.51 -9.99
N THR A 6 -8.37 -5.82 -10.81
CA THR A 6 -8.09 -4.43 -11.21
C THR A 6 -7.96 -3.50 -10.01
N ARG A 7 -8.87 -3.58 -9.04
CA ARG A 7 -8.80 -2.76 -7.80
C ARG A 7 -7.54 -3.06 -6.98
N LYS A 8 -7.14 -4.34 -6.88
CA LYS A 8 -5.89 -4.73 -6.23
C LYS A 8 -4.65 -4.20 -6.97
N THR A 9 -4.64 -4.22 -8.30
CA THR A 9 -3.55 -3.65 -9.10
C THR A 9 -3.43 -2.13 -8.90
N ILE A 10 -4.55 -1.42 -8.88
CA ILE A 10 -4.57 0.03 -8.59
C ILE A 10 -4.07 0.29 -7.17
N ALA A 11 -4.56 -0.47 -6.18
CA ALA A 11 -4.09 -0.36 -4.80
C ALA A 11 -2.58 -0.64 -4.69
N LEU A 12 -2.05 -1.62 -5.41
CA LEU A 12 -0.63 -1.95 -5.44
C LEU A 12 0.20 -0.81 -6.03
N ALA A 13 -0.25 -0.20 -7.13
CA ALA A 13 0.41 0.94 -7.74
C ALA A 13 0.43 2.16 -6.80
N MET A 14 -0.68 2.42 -6.09
CA MET A 14 -0.75 3.48 -5.07
C MET A 14 0.23 3.23 -3.93
N THR A 15 0.31 2.00 -3.44
CA THR A 15 1.28 1.59 -2.40
C THR A 15 2.72 1.82 -2.86
N ALA A 16 3.06 1.39 -4.07
CA ALA A 16 4.41 1.56 -4.62
C ALA A 16 4.78 3.05 -4.77
N ALA A 17 3.86 3.87 -5.29
CA ALA A 17 4.08 5.31 -5.41
C ALA A 17 4.27 5.98 -4.03
N TYR A 18 3.50 5.56 -3.03
CA TYR A 18 3.65 6.06 -1.66
C TYR A 18 5.00 5.68 -1.04
N ILE A 19 5.49 4.45 -1.26
CA ILE A 19 6.82 4.02 -0.79
C ILE A 19 7.93 4.85 -1.45
N LEU A 20 7.84 5.09 -2.76
CA LEU A 20 8.83 5.92 -3.47
C LEU A 20 8.82 7.37 -2.98
N PHE A 21 7.63 7.93 -2.77
CA PHE A 21 7.47 9.29 -2.25
C PHE A 21 8.03 9.42 -0.82
N THR A 22 7.71 8.48 0.06
CA THR A 22 8.24 8.48 1.43
C THR A 22 9.75 8.29 1.45
N GLY A 23 10.30 7.43 0.58
CA GLY A 23 11.73 7.30 0.36
C GLY A 23 12.39 8.61 -0.10
N TYR A 24 11.79 9.32 -1.05
CA TYR A 24 12.25 10.64 -1.48
C TYR A 24 12.24 11.66 -0.33
N CYS A 25 11.17 11.70 0.46
CA CYS A 25 11.06 12.58 1.62
C CYS A 25 12.17 12.31 2.65
N LEU A 26 12.45 11.03 2.93
CA LEU A 26 13.54 10.63 3.82
C LEU A 26 14.91 11.09 3.31
N VAL A 27 15.21 10.90 2.03
CA VAL A 27 16.52 11.28 1.44
C VAL A 27 16.70 12.80 1.37
N THR A 28 15.61 13.55 1.15
CA THR A 28 15.66 15.01 1.01
C THR A 28 15.40 15.77 2.32
N GLY A 29 15.18 15.07 3.43
CA GLY A 29 14.86 15.69 4.72
C GLY A 29 13.50 16.41 4.73
N LYS A 30 12.61 16.08 3.79
CA LYS A 30 11.26 16.67 3.72
C LYS A 30 10.29 15.85 4.56
N ASN A 31 9.32 16.54 5.14
CA ASN A 31 8.25 15.86 5.88
C ASN A 31 7.25 15.21 4.92
N ILE A 32 6.70 14.08 5.37
CA ILE A 32 5.60 13.39 4.68
C ILE A 32 4.29 14.04 5.17
N PRO A 33 3.42 14.54 4.27
CA PRO A 33 2.11 15.05 4.65
C PRO A 33 1.25 13.97 5.32
N VAL A 34 0.67 14.27 6.47
CA VAL A 34 -0.08 13.30 7.30
C VAL A 34 -1.35 12.84 6.59
N GLU A 35 -1.94 13.71 5.77
CA GLU A 35 -3.12 13.45 4.96
C GLU A 35 -2.88 12.31 3.97
N PHE A 36 -1.67 12.23 3.40
CA PHE A 36 -1.29 11.15 2.48
C PHE A 36 -1.23 9.79 3.18
N THR A 37 -0.62 9.75 4.37
CA THR A 37 -0.55 8.55 5.20
C THR A 37 -1.95 8.05 5.59
N ALA A 38 -2.84 8.99 5.96
CA ALA A 38 -4.22 8.68 6.36
C ALA A 38 -5.07 8.12 5.21
N ILE A 39 -4.77 8.46 3.95
CA ILE A 39 -5.47 7.94 2.77
C ILE A 39 -4.90 6.57 2.35
N VAL A 40 -3.57 6.46 2.28
CA VAL A 40 -2.92 5.26 1.73
C VAL A 40 -2.91 4.10 2.73
N GLY A 41 -2.77 4.37 4.04
CA GLY A 41 -2.75 3.35 5.09
C GLY A 41 -3.99 2.43 5.08
N PRO A 42 -5.22 2.97 5.06
CA PRO A 42 -6.45 2.17 4.95
C PRO A 42 -6.55 1.40 3.63
N VAL A 43 -6.10 1.97 2.51
CA VAL A 43 -6.09 1.28 1.20
C VAL A 43 -5.17 0.06 1.25
N ILE A 44 -3.99 0.21 1.84
CA ILE A 44 -3.06 -0.91 2.05
C ILE A 44 -3.70 -1.95 2.98
N GLY A 45 -4.20 -1.53 4.14
CA GLY A 45 -4.82 -2.44 5.11
C GLY A 45 -6.00 -3.21 4.53
N TYR A 46 -6.87 -2.55 3.77
CA TYR A 46 -8.05 -3.16 3.17
C TYR A 46 -7.72 -4.21 2.10
N TYR A 47 -6.76 -3.91 1.21
CA TYR A 47 -6.42 -4.82 0.11
C TYR A 47 -5.32 -5.83 0.43
N PHE A 48 -4.43 -5.50 1.37
CA PHE A 48 -3.19 -6.21 1.65
C PHE A 48 -2.97 -6.57 3.12
N GLY A 49 -3.74 -6.02 4.07
CA GLY A 49 -3.51 -6.24 5.51
C GLY A 49 -3.58 -7.69 6.00
N LYS A 50 -4.16 -8.61 5.21
CA LYS A 50 -4.10 -10.06 5.46
C LYS A 50 -3.08 -10.82 4.58
N SER A 51 -2.50 -10.17 3.58
CA SER A 51 -1.68 -10.82 2.53
C SER A 51 -0.23 -10.32 2.48
N THR A 52 0.16 -9.31 3.26
CA THR A 52 1.51 -8.72 3.18
C THR A 52 2.37 -8.86 4.43
N ALA A 53 2.04 -9.80 5.32
CA ALA A 53 2.94 -10.20 6.40
C ALA A 53 3.17 -11.72 6.35
N LEU A 54 4.03 -12.19 5.44
CA LEU A 54 4.69 -13.52 5.48
C LEU A 54 3.85 -14.82 5.55
N GLU A 55 2.52 -14.81 5.68
CA GLU A 55 1.73 -16.04 5.84
C GLU A 55 0.45 -16.08 5.01
N MET A 56 0.33 -17.12 4.19
CA MET A 56 -0.79 -18.05 4.26
C MET A 56 -0.23 -19.46 3.98
N PRO A 57 0.20 -20.24 4.99
CA PRO A 57 0.38 -21.66 4.78
C PRO A 57 -1.02 -22.28 4.58
N GLU A 58 -1.24 -22.78 3.37
CA GLU A 58 -2.33 -23.67 2.93
C GLU A 58 -3.72 -23.40 3.51
N GLN A 59 -4.58 -22.75 2.70
CA GLN A 59 -6.03 -22.95 2.84
C GLN A 59 -6.35 -24.38 2.39
N LYS A 60 -6.48 -25.30 3.36
CA LYS A 60 -7.31 -26.50 3.21
C LYS A 60 -8.73 -26.20 3.69
#